data_AF-A0A532BM22-F1
#
_entry.id   AF-A0A532BM22-F1
#
_cell.length_a   1.000
_cell.length_b   1.000
_cell.length_c   1.000
_cell.angle_alpha   90.00
_cell.angle_beta   90.00
_cell.angle_gamma   90.00
#
_symmetry.space_group_name_H-M   'P 1'
#
loop_
_entity.id
_entity.type
_entity.pdbx_description
1 polymer ?
#
loop_
_entity_poly.entity_id
_entity_poly.type
_entity_poly.pdbx_seq_one_letter_code
_entity_poly.pdbx_strand_id
1 'polypeptide(L)' 'MKSAVVLLPGLNRDRDMIAALTKISGTPPVTVWQTDTEIPDVDLIAIPGGFSFGDYL' A
#
# COMPACT_ATOMS: atom_id res chain seq x y z
N MET A 1 12.39 -5.80 -7.35
CA MET A 1 11.69 -4.50 -7.36
C MET A 1 11.31 -4.17 -5.94
N LYS A 2 11.80 -3.06 -5.41
CA LYS A 2 11.37 -2.57 -4.10
C LYS A 2 10.01 -1.90 -4.31
N SER A 3 9.01 -2.29 -3.55
CA SER A 3 7.66 -1.73 -3.68
C SER A 3 7.12 -1.30 -2.33
N ALA A 4 6.29 -0.25 -2.34
CA ALA A 4 5.57 0.24 -1.18
C ALA A 4 4.06 0.13 -1.39
N VAL A 5 3.32 -0.20 -0.32
CA VAL A 5 1.86 -0.15 -0.27
C VAL A 5 1.43 0.91 0.74
N VAL A 6 0.66 1.89 0.29
CA VAL A 6 0.11 2.94 1.15
C VAL A 6 -1.10 2.41 1.91
N LEU A 7 -1.14 2.67 3.21
CA LEU A 7 -2.22 2.30 4.10
C LEU A 7 -2.95 3.56 4.59
N LEU A 8 -4.26 3.58 4.40
CA LEU A 8 -5.16 4.65 4.83
C LEU A 8 -6.35 4.03 5.60
N PRO A 9 -6.97 4.76 6.54
CA PRO A 9 -8.22 4.34 7.15
C PRO A 9 -9.30 4.09 6.09
N GLY A 10 -9.99 2.94 6.17
CA GLY A 10 -11.09 2.59 5.26
C GLY A 10 -10.68 1.89 3.96
N LEU A 11 -9.38 1.67 3.71
CA LEU A 11 -8.97 0.76 2.63
C LEU A 11 -9.46 -0.67 2.91
N ASN A 12 -9.72 -1.42 1.83
CA ASN A 12 -10.16 -2.81 1.95
C ASN A 12 -9.45 -3.80 1.01
N ARG A 13 -8.57 -3.32 0.11
CA ARG A 13 -7.75 -4.12 -0.81
C ARG A 13 -6.24 -4.05 -0.50
N ASP A 14 -5.86 -3.46 0.62
CA ASP A 14 -4.48 -3.39 1.10
C ASP A 14 -3.85 -4.78 1.27
N ARG A 15 -4.55 -5.72 1.92
CA ARG A 15 -4.07 -7.10 2.10
C ARG A 15 -3.92 -7.85 0.77
N ASP A 16 -4.86 -7.64 -0.15
CA ASP A 16 -4.81 -8.25 -1.48
C ASP A 16 -3.61 -7.73 -2.28
N MET A 17 -3.34 -6.42 -2.20
CA MET A 17 -2.19 -5.80 -2.86
C MET A 17 -0.87 -6.31 -2.29
N ILE A 18 -0.75 -6.39 -0.95
CA ILE A 18 0.43 -6.94 -0.28
C ILE A 18 0.66 -8.39 -0.71
N ALA A 19 -0.39 -9.22 -0.74
CA ALA A 19 -0.31 -10.61 -1.16
C ALA A 19 0.10 -10.75 -2.63
N ALA A 20 -0.49 -9.95 -3.52
CA ALA A 20 -0.16 -9.94 -4.94
C ALA A 20 1.30 -9.56 -5.19
N LEU A 21 1.76 -8.45 -4.60
CA LEU A 21 3.15 -7.98 -4.72
C LEU A 21 4.15 -8.98 -4.14
N THR A 22 3.83 -9.58 -2.99
CA THR A 22 4.66 -10.64 -2.39
C THR A 22 4.77 -11.84 -3.33
N LYS A 23 3.64 -12.28 -3.91
CA LYS A 23 3.59 -13.46 -4.79
C LYS A 23 4.38 -13.26 -6.08
N ILE A 24 4.30 -12.09 -6.71
CA ILE A 24 4.96 -11.84 -7.99
C ILE A 24 6.44 -11.47 -7.85
N SER A 25 6.83 -10.84 -6.75
CA SER A 25 8.21 -10.35 -6.55
C SER A 25 9.05 -11.24 -5.63
N GLY A 26 8.42 -12.15 -4.88
CA GLY A 26 9.08 -12.99 -3.88
C GLY A 26 9.45 -12.26 -2.59
N THR A 27 9.11 -10.98 -2.44
CA THR A 27 9.39 -10.17 -1.23
C THR A 27 8.17 -9.30 -0.93
N PRO A 28 7.73 -9.20 0.34
CA PRO A 28 6.62 -8.32 0.67
C PRO A 28 6.98 -6.85 0.43
N PRO A 29 6.02 -6.01 -0.03
CA PRO A 29 6.22 -4.57 -0.09
C PRO A 29 6.40 -4.00 1.31
N VAL A 30 7.10 -2.86 1.40
CA VAL A 30 7.06 -2.05 2.63
C VAL A 30 5.69 -1.37 2.74
N THR A 31 5.15 -1.28 3.95
CA THR A 31 3.90 -0.54 4.19
C THR A 31 4.23 0.89 4.61
N VAL A 32 3.53 1.87 4.03
CA VAL A 32 3.65 3.29 4.39
C VAL A 32 2.32 3.75 4.96
N TRP A 33 2.32 4.31 6.16
CA TRP A 33 1.10 4.82 6.79
C TRP A 33 0.82 6.25 6.34
N GLN A 34 -0.46 6.63 6.28
CA GLN A 34 -0.89 7.93 5.74
C GLN A 34 -0.29 9.18 6.42
N THR A 35 0.20 9.07 7.66
CA THR A 35 0.83 10.19 8.38
C THR A 35 2.35 10.18 8.32
N ASP A 36 2.94 9.18 7.65
CA ASP A 36 4.38 9.15 7.42
C ASP A 36 4.75 10.31 6.48
N THR A 37 5.84 10.99 6.78
CA THR A 37 6.28 12.19 6.04
C THR A 37 7.32 11.89 4.97
N GLU A 38 7.75 10.63 4.89
CA GLU A 38 8.76 10.14 3.96
C GLU A 38 8.26 8.85 3.31
N ILE A 39 8.61 8.66 2.04
CA ILE A 39 8.42 7.39 1.34
C ILE A 39 9.81 6.76 1.14
N PRO A 40 9.99 5.46 1.44
CA PRO A 40 11.25 4.77 1.21
C PRO A 40 11.66 4.80 -0.27
N ASP A 41 12.96 4.65 -0.52
CA ASP A 41 13.49 4.50 -1.89
C ASP A 41 12.97 3.20 -2.53
N VAL A 42 11.91 3.32 -3.33
CA VAL A 42 11.19 2.22 -3.99
C VAL A 42 10.95 2.50 -5.47
N ASP A 43 10.87 1.42 -6.24
CA ASP A 43 10.63 1.48 -7.69
C ASP A 43 9.12 1.64 -8.01
N LEU A 44 8.26 1.26 -7.07
CA LEU A 44 6.80 1.21 -7.24
C LEU A 44 6.08 1.59 -5.94
N ILE A 45 5.09 2.48 -6.04
CA ILE A 45 4.14 2.78 -4.97
C ILE A 45 2.76 2.34 -5.43
N ALA A 46 2.13 1.47 -4.65
CA ALA A 46 0.75 1.06 -4.85
C ALA A 46 -0.17 1.71 -3.82
N ILE A 47 -1.23 2.37 -4.29
CA ILE A 47 -2.33 2.86 -3.46
C ILE A 47 -3.50 1.88 -3.65
N PRO A 48 -3.79 1.02 -2.68
CA PRO A 48 -4.87 0.04 -2.81
C PRO A 48 -6.24 0.71 -2.88
N GLY A 49 -7.17 0.03 -3.53
CA GLY A 49 -8.58 0.42 -3.51
C GLY A 49 -9.25 0.21 -2.15
N GLY A 50 -10.44 0.77 -2.03
CA GLY A 50 -11.29 0.64 -0.85
C GLY A 50 -12.24 1.82 -0.73
N PHE A 51 -12.67 2.10 0.49
CA PHE A 51 -13.53 3.22 0.84
C PHE A 51 -12.76 4.12 1.81
N SER A 52 -11.70 4.78 1.32
CA SER A 52 -10.84 5.61 2.19
C SER A 52 -11.69 6.66 2.90
N PHE A 53 -11.60 6.71 4.24
CA PHE A 53 -12.46 7.55 5.10
C PHE A 53 -13.98 7.34 4.88
N GLY A 54 -14.39 6.18 4.37
CA GLY A 54 -15.78 5.89 4.04
C GLY A 54 -16.30 6.69 2.83
N ASP A 55 -15.42 7.10 1.92
CA ASP A 55 -15.70 7.98 0.77
C ASP A 55 -16.27 9.36 1.17
N TYR A 56 -16.01 9.77 2.42
CA TYR A 56 -16.36 11.08 2.93
C TYR A 56 -15.34 12.15 2.50
N LEU A 57 -15.81 13.40 2.38
CA LEU A 57 -14.97 14.59 2.15
C LEU A 57 -14.79 15.39 3.44
#